data_AF-A0A5M6D3Q3-F1
#
_entry.id   AF-A0A5M6D3Q3-F1
#
_cell.length_a   1.000
_cell.length_b   1.000
_cell.length_c   1.000
_cell.angle_alpha   90.00
_cell.angle_beta   90.00
_cell.angle_gamma   90.00
#
_symmetry.space_group_name_H-M   'P 1'
#
loop_
_entity.id
_entity.type
_entity.pdbx_description
1 polymer ?
#
loop_
_entity_poly.entity_id
_entity_poly.type
_entity_poly.pdbx_seq_one_letter_code
_entity_poly.pdbx_strand_id
1 'polypeptide(L)'
;MRNIIKLVTANEICSYVRDQLLQTEVLRRSYDQGGLVASVLRRFARLPRFFYQPSADTITVADEGGGEVTEFIESPHFSPWWGGIQLRDYENKLVQDLYYLHEIEHAGTMPYGPDTRHSLRDPVTFKNKIRDNEHEASTLSEMTIYCEFPELRKHSFAHEIFVDRFLFCDGDFDRVNVRMLQRWRDEPDLVKKEMMYARAAVLTGPKVSSDDLAAYWLKRFYSQGREWTKIWTNPKGESKQLPRGGRFALVESAMVRFREQCEAAGREAALDEHLGWLRSSDVTGGTEVPFFDEARAFCESYLRHKLRYFESLRNIGKQTETHYTAAKAGSSI
;
A
#
# COMPACT_ATOMS: atom_id res chain seq x y z
N MET A 1 6.01 -7.78 14.04
CA MET A 1 4.99 -6.88 14.63
C MET A 1 5.25 -6.55 16.10
N ARG A 2 5.61 -5.30 16.40
CA ARG A 2 5.74 -4.74 17.74
C ARG A 2 4.68 -3.67 18.01
N ASN A 3 4.44 -3.35 19.28
CA ASN A 3 3.60 -2.21 19.71
C ASN A 3 2.24 -2.13 18.99
N ILE A 4 1.45 -3.21 19.07
CA ILE A 4 0.17 -3.30 18.36
C ILE A 4 -0.86 -2.38 19.03
N ILE A 5 -1.47 -1.52 18.22
CA ILE A 5 -2.58 -0.65 18.60
C ILE A 5 -3.85 -1.27 18.05
N LYS A 6 -4.73 -1.75 18.94
CA LYS A 6 -6.01 -2.37 18.59
C LYS A 6 -7.12 -1.33 18.59
N LEU A 7 -7.90 -1.24 17.52
CA LEU A 7 -9.02 -0.32 17.39
C LEU A 7 -10.26 -1.09 16.97
N VAL A 8 -11.26 -1.13 17.84
CA VAL A 8 -12.40 -2.04 17.73
C VAL A 8 -13.54 -1.35 17.00
N THR A 9 -13.91 -0.16 17.43
CA THR A 9 -15.09 0.56 16.90
C THR A 9 -14.73 1.44 15.71
N ALA A 10 -15.72 1.75 14.87
CA ALA A 10 -15.50 2.64 13.75
C ALA A 10 -15.04 4.04 14.18
N ASN A 11 -15.55 4.53 15.32
CA ASN A 11 -15.15 5.82 15.87
C ASN A 11 -13.69 5.82 16.32
N GLU A 12 -13.25 4.80 17.07
CA GLU A 12 -11.85 4.66 17.48
C GLU A 12 -10.89 4.64 16.29
N ILE A 13 -11.25 3.88 15.24
CA ILE A 13 -10.45 3.77 14.02
C ILE A 13 -10.32 5.13 13.34
N CYS A 14 -11.45 5.79 13.08
CA CYS A 14 -11.46 7.07 12.37
C CYS A 14 -10.77 8.17 13.19
N SER A 15 -11.02 8.26 14.49
CA SER A 15 -10.35 9.21 15.39
C SER A 15 -8.85 8.97 15.43
N TYR A 16 -8.39 7.73 15.59
CA TYR A 16 -6.95 7.43 15.60
C TYR A 16 -6.28 7.87 14.29
N VAL A 17 -6.86 7.52 13.14
CA VAL A 17 -6.27 7.92 11.85
C VAL A 17 -6.26 9.44 11.70
N ARG A 18 -7.35 10.13 12.03
CA ARG A 18 -7.46 11.58 11.90
C ARG A 18 -6.55 12.34 12.88
N ASP A 19 -6.53 11.93 14.14
CA ASP A 19 -5.87 12.65 15.23
C ASP A 19 -4.39 12.28 15.38
N GLN A 20 -4.04 11.01 15.16
CA GLN A 20 -2.69 10.48 15.43
C GLN A 20 -1.87 10.24 14.16
N LEU A 21 -2.48 9.81 13.06
CA LEU A 21 -1.73 9.47 11.84
C LEU A 21 -1.63 10.64 10.87
N LEU A 22 -2.76 11.18 10.41
CA LEU A 22 -2.77 12.25 9.41
C LEU A 22 -2.04 13.47 9.95
N GLN A 23 -1.07 13.98 9.20
CA GLN A 23 -0.24 15.12 9.57
C GLN A 23 -0.58 16.39 8.78
N THR A 24 -1.25 16.25 7.63
CA THR A 24 -1.56 17.34 6.70
C THR A 24 -2.96 17.89 6.93
N GLU A 25 -3.05 19.20 7.14
CA GLU A 25 -4.32 19.88 7.47
C GLU A 25 -5.37 19.80 6.36
N VAL A 26 -4.96 19.75 5.09
CA VAL A 26 -5.89 19.54 3.97
C VAL A 26 -6.62 18.19 4.08
N LEU A 27 -5.89 17.13 4.44
CA LEU A 27 -6.45 15.77 4.56
C LEU A 27 -7.30 15.62 5.82
N ARG A 28 -6.90 16.26 6.93
CA ARG A 28 -7.74 16.33 8.14
C ARG A 28 -9.06 17.07 7.89
N ARG A 29 -9.02 18.21 7.19
CA ARG A 29 -10.23 18.95 6.79
C ARG A 29 -11.13 18.13 5.86
N SER A 30 -10.55 17.38 4.91
CA SER A 30 -11.31 16.45 4.07
C SER A 30 -12.09 15.43 4.90
N TYR A 31 -11.50 14.91 5.98
CA TYR A 31 -12.21 14.06 6.92
C TYR A 31 -13.30 14.82 7.68
N ASP A 32 -12.96 15.94 8.31
CA ASP A 32 -13.86 16.71 9.18
C ASP A 32 -15.11 17.22 8.41
N GLN A 33 -14.97 17.49 7.11
CA GLN A 33 -16.05 17.94 6.22
C GLN A 33 -16.83 16.79 5.57
N GLY A 34 -16.46 15.53 5.85
CA GLY A 34 -17.13 14.37 5.27
C GLY A 34 -16.79 14.08 3.80
N GLY A 35 -15.67 14.62 3.30
CA GLY A 35 -15.18 14.48 1.93
C GLY A 35 -14.46 13.16 1.64
N LEU A 36 -13.52 13.18 0.68
CA LEU A 36 -12.81 11.98 0.19
C LEU A 36 -12.19 11.14 1.31
N VAL A 37 -11.44 11.76 2.22
CA VAL A 37 -10.76 11.04 3.32
C VAL A 37 -11.79 10.41 4.27
N ALA A 38 -12.88 11.10 4.59
CA ALA A 38 -13.96 10.51 5.41
C ALA A 38 -14.58 9.28 4.74
N SER A 39 -14.79 9.31 3.42
CA SER A 39 -15.33 8.17 2.66
C SER A 39 -14.41 6.95 2.75
N VAL A 40 -13.10 7.16 2.55
CA VAL A 40 -12.05 6.13 2.66
C VAL A 40 -12.03 5.53 4.07
N LEU A 41 -12.02 6.38 5.11
CA LEU A 41 -11.97 5.91 6.50
C LEU A 41 -13.24 5.18 6.93
N ARG A 42 -14.44 5.62 6.49
CA ARG A 42 -15.70 4.88 6.75
C ARG A 42 -15.67 3.49 6.15
N ARG A 43 -15.12 3.34 4.93
CA ARG A 43 -14.96 2.04 4.27
C ARG A 43 -13.96 1.16 5.04
N PHE A 44 -12.81 1.72 5.41
CA PHE A 44 -11.79 1.04 6.19
C PHE A 44 -12.32 0.57 7.56
N ALA A 45 -13.10 1.39 8.26
CA ALA A 45 -13.61 1.15 9.60
C ALA A 45 -14.71 0.07 9.71
N ARG A 46 -15.14 -0.52 8.58
CA ARG A 46 -16.15 -1.60 8.54
C ARG A 46 -15.72 -2.83 9.36
N LEU A 47 -14.43 -3.10 9.44
CA LEU A 47 -13.87 -4.15 10.31
C LEU A 47 -13.03 -3.51 11.42
N PRO A 48 -12.82 -4.20 12.55
CA PRO A 48 -11.81 -3.83 13.53
C PRO A 48 -10.43 -3.78 12.86
N ARG A 49 -9.57 -2.87 13.32
CA ARG A 49 -8.26 -2.63 12.71
C ARG A 49 -7.17 -2.65 13.75
N PHE A 50 -5.96 -2.90 13.29
CA PHE A 50 -4.80 -2.73 14.13
C PHE A 50 -3.64 -2.12 13.36
N PHE A 51 -2.88 -1.32 14.09
CA PHE A 51 -1.65 -0.70 13.62
C PHE A 51 -0.48 -1.31 14.39
N TYR A 52 0.70 -1.39 13.77
CA TYR A 52 1.85 -2.00 14.42
C TYR A 52 3.17 -1.39 13.94
N GLN A 53 4.19 -1.40 14.80
CA GLN A 53 5.55 -1.07 14.40
C GLN A 53 6.25 -2.31 13.82
N PRO A 54 7.12 -2.16 12.80
CA PRO A 54 7.91 -3.29 12.29
C PRO A 54 8.70 -3.97 13.41
N SER A 55 8.99 -5.27 13.28
CA SER A 55 10.00 -5.96 14.08
C SER A 55 11.39 -5.33 13.87
N ALA A 56 12.38 -5.79 14.64
CA ALA A 56 13.76 -5.33 14.46
C ALA A 56 14.45 -5.97 13.23
N ASP A 57 13.80 -6.92 12.56
CA ASP A 57 14.39 -7.66 11.45
C ASP A 57 14.53 -6.77 10.20
N THR A 58 15.75 -6.70 9.67
CA THR A 58 16.08 -5.91 8.48
C THR A 58 16.83 -6.75 7.43
N ILE A 59 16.73 -6.35 6.17
CA ILE A 59 17.58 -6.86 5.08
C ILE A 59 18.36 -5.68 4.49
N THR A 60 19.64 -5.93 4.22
CA THR A 60 20.51 -5.04 3.45
C THR A 60 20.78 -5.65 2.10
N VAL A 61 20.60 -4.88 1.03
CA VAL A 61 21.04 -5.25 -0.33
C VAL A 61 22.05 -4.21 -0.79
N ALA A 62 23.21 -4.69 -1.25
CA ALA A 62 24.20 -3.87 -1.94
C ALA A 62 23.92 -3.85 -3.46
N ASP A 63 24.13 -2.71 -4.09
CA ASP A 63 24.23 -2.60 -5.54
C ASP A 63 25.64 -2.97 -6.03
N GLU A 64 25.79 -3.14 -7.35
CA GLU A 64 27.07 -3.48 -7.99
C GLU A 64 28.14 -2.36 -7.86
N GLY A 65 27.71 -1.14 -7.51
CA GLY A 65 28.56 0.04 -7.30
C GLY A 65 28.94 0.27 -5.83
N GLY A 66 28.56 -0.61 -4.90
CA GLY A 66 28.86 -0.51 -3.47
C GLY A 66 27.89 0.34 -2.65
N GLY A 67 26.78 0.80 -3.24
CA GLY A 67 25.69 1.43 -2.51
C GLY A 67 24.87 0.39 -1.75
N GLU A 68 24.58 0.62 -0.47
CA GLU A 68 23.78 -0.28 0.36
C GLU A 68 22.42 0.35 0.71
N VAL A 69 21.36 -0.44 0.67
CA VAL A 69 20.05 -0.05 1.21
C VAL A 69 19.57 -1.11 2.20
N THR A 70 19.31 -0.66 3.42
CA THR A 70 18.73 -1.45 4.50
C THR A 70 17.26 -1.11 4.68
N GLU A 71 16.42 -2.12 4.90
CA GLU A 71 14.98 -1.96 5.11
C GLU A 71 14.45 -3.01 6.08
N PHE A 72 13.41 -2.66 6.87
CA PHE A 72 12.71 -3.67 7.68
C PHE A 72 12.07 -4.73 6.76
N ILE A 73 12.16 -5.99 7.16
CA ILE A 73 11.63 -7.12 6.38
C ILE A 73 10.13 -6.94 6.09
N GLU A 74 9.39 -6.33 7.02
CA GLU A 74 7.97 -6.08 6.89
C GLU A 74 7.62 -4.86 6.01
N SER A 75 8.58 -4.02 5.57
CA SER A 75 8.26 -2.79 4.81
C SER A 75 7.63 -3.00 3.42
N PRO A 76 7.87 -4.09 2.71
CA PRO A 76 7.07 -4.41 1.51
C PRO A 76 6.11 -5.58 1.78
N HIS A 77 5.94 -5.95 3.05
CA HIS A 77 5.03 -7.00 3.44
C HIS A 77 3.61 -6.42 3.44
N PHE A 78 2.79 -6.88 2.50
CA PHE A 78 1.40 -6.47 2.27
C PHE A 78 0.45 -6.77 3.44
N SER A 79 0.73 -6.13 4.57
CA SER A 79 -0.02 -6.27 5.80
C SER A 79 -1.50 -5.87 5.71
N PRO A 80 -1.92 -4.92 4.84
CA PRO A 80 -3.33 -4.63 4.67
C PRO A 80 -4.16 -5.83 4.25
N TRP A 81 -3.57 -6.81 3.56
CA TRP A 81 -4.27 -8.00 3.05
C TRP A 81 -4.61 -9.01 4.15
N TRP A 82 -4.04 -8.87 5.34
CA TRP A 82 -4.45 -9.59 6.53
C TRP A 82 -4.88 -8.63 7.65
N GLY A 83 -5.19 -7.38 7.30
CA GLY A 83 -5.86 -6.41 8.18
C GLY A 83 -4.95 -5.55 9.06
N GLY A 84 -3.63 -5.67 8.95
CA GLY A 84 -2.68 -4.83 9.67
C GLY A 84 -2.24 -3.63 8.84
N ILE A 85 -2.04 -2.48 9.50
CA ILE A 85 -1.37 -1.33 8.89
C ILE A 85 -0.05 -1.11 9.62
N GLN A 86 1.06 -1.23 8.88
CA GLN A 86 2.35 -0.94 9.46
C GLN A 86 2.53 0.57 9.64
N LEU A 87 3.00 0.98 10.82
CA LEU A 87 3.38 2.35 11.11
C LEU A 87 4.75 2.64 10.49
N ARG A 88 4.83 3.73 9.74
CA ARG A 88 6.03 4.22 9.08
C ARG A 88 6.20 5.71 9.25
N ASP A 89 7.47 6.09 9.31
CA ASP A 89 7.89 7.48 9.40
C ASP A 89 8.59 7.89 8.11
N TYR A 90 8.11 8.95 7.48
CA TYR A 90 8.75 9.59 6.33
C TYR A 90 9.18 11.01 6.71
N GLU A 91 10.23 11.50 6.04
CA GLU A 91 10.67 12.90 6.20
C GLU A 91 9.55 13.86 5.81
N ASN A 92 8.95 13.61 4.67
CA ASN A 92 7.79 14.34 4.19
C ASN A 92 6.49 13.79 4.78
N LYS A 93 5.88 14.60 5.65
CA LYS A 93 4.59 14.35 6.31
C LYS A 93 3.45 14.05 5.32
N LEU A 94 3.41 14.74 4.18
CA LEU A 94 2.39 14.46 3.17
C LEU A 94 2.60 13.09 2.52
N VAL A 95 3.85 12.71 2.24
CA VAL A 95 4.14 11.38 1.69
C VAL A 95 3.80 10.29 2.71
N GLN A 96 4.01 10.53 4.01
CA GLN A 96 3.52 9.65 5.07
C GLN A 96 1.98 9.53 5.07
N ASP A 97 1.25 10.62 4.93
CA ASP A 97 -0.22 10.58 4.84
C ASP A 97 -0.70 9.83 3.58
N LEU A 98 -0.04 10.05 2.44
CA LEU A 98 -0.34 9.34 1.19
C LEU A 98 -0.07 7.83 1.32
N TYR A 99 1.01 7.45 2.02
CA TYR A 99 1.28 6.06 2.38
C TYR A 99 0.13 5.48 3.21
N TYR A 100 -0.30 6.15 4.28
CA TYR A 100 -1.39 5.63 5.10
C TYR A 100 -2.71 5.53 4.32
N LEU A 101 -3.05 6.52 3.50
CA LEU A 101 -4.24 6.47 2.64
C LEU A 101 -4.18 5.29 1.66
N HIS A 102 -3.01 5.00 1.10
CA HIS A 102 -2.79 3.85 0.21
C HIS A 102 -3.05 2.52 0.93
N GLU A 103 -2.41 2.29 2.08
CA GLU A 103 -2.56 1.06 2.86
C GLU A 103 -3.98 0.88 3.43
N ILE A 104 -4.61 1.98 3.86
CA ILE A 104 -6.00 2.01 4.33
C ILE A 104 -6.96 1.66 3.19
N GLU A 105 -6.73 2.20 1.98
CA GLU A 105 -7.57 1.88 0.82
C GLU A 105 -7.43 0.40 0.43
N HIS A 106 -6.21 -0.16 0.48
CA HIS A 106 -6.01 -1.59 0.31
C HIS A 106 -6.87 -2.40 1.29
N ALA A 107 -6.74 -2.13 2.60
CA ALA A 107 -7.46 -2.86 3.64
C ALA A 107 -8.99 -2.62 3.61
N GLY A 108 -9.43 -1.46 3.13
CA GLY A 108 -10.85 -1.09 3.02
C GLY A 108 -11.55 -1.69 1.81
N THR A 109 -10.82 -1.95 0.73
CA THR A 109 -11.40 -2.41 -0.55
C THR A 109 -11.14 -3.88 -0.85
N MET A 110 -10.24 -4.53 -0.11
CA MET A 110 -9.92 -5.93 -0.37
C MET A 110 -11.16 -6.84 -0.17
N PRO A 111 -11.61 -7.56 -1.21
CA PRO A 111 -12.84 -8.35 -1.12
C PRO A 111 -12.55 -9.73 -0.50
N TYR A 112 -13.10 -10.03 0.68
CA TYR A 112 -13.10 -11.38 1.25
C TYR A 112 -14.52 -11.96 1.15
N GLY A 113 -14.71 -13.23 0.80
CA GLY A 113 -16.05 -13.81 0.57
C GLY A 113 -16.12 -15.32 0.82
N PRO A 114 -17.31 -15.89 1.08
CA PRO A 114 -17.49 -17.34 1.11
C PRO A 114 -17.79 -17.92 -0.29
N ASP A 115 -18.41 -17.16 -1.19
CA ASP A 115 -18.62 -17.54 -2.60
C ASP A 115 -17.31 -17.61 -3.40
N THR A 116 -16.24 -17.09 -2.83
CA THR A 116 -14.90 -17.35 -3.34
C THR A 116 -14.38 -18.73 -2.95
N ARG A 117 -15.13 -19.67 -2.37
CA ARG A 117 -14.62 -21.03 -2.06
C ARG A 117 -13.98 -21.76 -3.26
N HIS A 118 -14.44 -21.52 -4.49
CA HIS A 118 -13.75 -21.96 -5.71
C HIS A 118 -12.54 -21.08 -6.07
N SER A 119 -12.58 -19.80 -5.73
CA SER A 119 -11.51 -18.80 -5.86
C SER A 119 -10.39 -18.90 -4.81
N LEU A 120 -10.64 -19.48 -3.63
CA LEU A 120 -9.68 -19.63 -2.53
C LEU A 120 -8.49 -20.51 -2.93
N ARG A 121 -8.65 -21.28 -4.01
CA ARG A 121 -7.63 -22.18 -4.55
C ARG A 121 -7.25 -21.85 -5.99
N ASP A 122 -7.85 -20.83 -6.60
CA ASP A 122 -7.54 -20.40 -7.95
C ASP A 122 -6.54 -19.23 -7.91
N PRO A 123 -5.27 -19.45 -8.28
CA PRO A 123 -4.26 -18.40 -8.33
C PRO A 123 -4.62 -17.27 -9.31
N VAL A 124 -5.43 -17.54 -10.34
CA VAL A 124 -5.84 -16.54 -11.32
C VAL A 124 -6.80 -15.54 -10.69
N THR A 125 -7.81 -16.02 -9.97
CA THR A 125 -8.74 -15.14 -9.25
C THR A 125 -8.02 -14.32 -8.19
N PHE A 126 -7.12 -14.92 -7.41
CA PHE A 126 -6.32 -14.19 -6.42
C PHE A 126 -5.43 -13.11 -7.06
N LYS A 127 -4.75 -13.44 -8.16
CA LYS A 127 -3.95 -12.48 -8.94
C LYS A 127 -4.79 -11.29 -9.41
N ASN A 128 -5.98 -11.55 -9.95
CA ASN A 128 -6.88 -10.48 -10.43
C ASN A 128 -7.34 -9.60 -9.26
N LYS A 129 -7.73 -10.21 -8.12
CA LYS A 129 -8.11 -9.51 -6.89
C LYS A 129 -7.01 -8.56 -6.40
N ILE A 130 -5.77 -9.05 -6.28
CA ILE A 130 -4.63 -8.21 -5.88
C ILE A 130 -4.42 -7.08 -6.86
N ARG A 131 -4.40 -7.38 -8.16
CA ARG A 131 -4.18 -6.38 -9.21
C ARG A 131 -5.24 -5.28 -9.11
N ASP A 132 -6.51 -5.65 -8.95
CA ASP A 132 -7.60 -4.69 -8.92
C ASP A 132 -7.55 -3.84 -7.64
N ASN A 133 -7.23 -4.45 -6.50
CA ASN A 133 -7.01 -3.75 -5.22
C ASN A 133 -5.82 -2.77 -5.28
N GLU A 134 -4.70 -3.19 -5.87
CA GLU A 134 -3.54 -2.33 -6.14
C GLU A 134 -3.88 -1.18 -7.08
N HIS A 135 -4.63 -1.46 -8.15
CA HIS A 135 -5.09 -0.42 -9.06
C HIS A 135 -5.97 0.61 -8.36
N GLU A 136 -6.88 0.19 -7.47
CA GLU A 136 -7.74 1.11 -6.72
C GLU A 136 -6.92 1.96 -5.73
N ALA A 137 -6.06 1.33 -4.91
CA ALA A 137 -5.22 2.03 -3.93
C ALA A 137 -4.23 3.02 -4.57
N SER A 138 -3.53 2.59 -5.64
CA SER A 138 -2.66 3.46 -6.44
C SER A 138 -3.45 4.61 -7.08
N THR A 139 -4.63 4.34 -7.66
CA THR A 139 -5.45 5.40 -8.29
C THR A 139 -5.92 6.44 -7.27
N LEU A 140 -6.24 6.02 -6.04
CA LEU A 140 -6.56 6.94 -4.96
C LEU A 140 -5.34 7.81 -4.62
N SER A 141 -4.27 7.18 -4.16
CA SER A 141 -3.11 7.83 -3.52
C SER A 141 -2.13 8.51 -4.48
N GLU A 142 -2.11 8.12 -5.76
CA GLU A 142 -1.16 8.67 -6.74
C GLU A 142 -1.83 9.57 -7.80
N MET A 143 -3.17 9.53 -7.92
CA MET A 143 -3.87 10.24 -8.99
C MET A 143 -5.05 11.09 -8.48
N THR A 144 -6.11 10.45 -8.02
CA THR A 144 -7.36 11.16 -7.71
C THR A 144 -7.25 12.08 -6.49
N ILE A 145 -6.35 11.78 -5.55
CA ILE A 145 -6.05 12.68 -4.42
C ILE A 145 -5.60 14.08 -4.89
N TYR A 146 -4.88 14.18 -6.01
CA TYR A 146 -4.43 15.45 -6.58
C TYR A 146 -5.50 16.14 -7.43
N CYS A 147 -6.51 15.40 -7.90
CA CYS A 147 -7.69 16.02 -8.50
C CYS A 147 -8.55 16.69 -7.43
N GLU A 148 -8.65 16.05 -6.26
CA GLU A 148 -9.36 16.57 -5.10
C GLU A 148 -8.61 17.73 -4.44
N PHE A 149 -7.29 17.60 -4.30
CA PHE A 149 -6.41 18.57 -3.62
C PHE A 149 -5.15 18.86 -4.46
N PRO A 150 -5.27 19.64 -5.55
CA PRO A 150 -4.15 19.91 -6.45
C PRO A 150 -2.96 20.58 -5.75
N GLU A 151 -3.21 21.36 -4.70
CA GLU A 151 -2.16 22.01 -3.91
C GLU A 151 -1.21 21.03 -3.22
N LEU A 152 -1.60 19.76 -3.03
CA LEU A 152 -0.72 18.75 -2.44
C LEU A 152 0.46 18.41 -3.36
N ARG A 153 0.32 18.60 -4.67
CA ARG A 153 1.31 18.14 -5.65
C ARG A 153 2.68 18.78 -5.44
N LYS A 154 2.73 20.08 -5.18
CA LYS A 154 4.00 20.81 -4.93
C LYS A 154 4.70 20.41 -3.63
N HIS A 155 3.99 19.71 -2.75
CA HIS A 155 4.48 19.29 -1.44
C HIS A 155 4.77 17.80 -1.34
N SER A 156 4.45 16.98 -2.35
CA SER A 156 4.69 15.54 -2.32
C SER A 156 6.06 15.17 -2.89
N PHE A 157 6.18 15.00 -4.21
CA PHE A 157 7.39 14.51 -4.87
C PHE A 157 8.07 15.59 -5.71
N ALA A 158 9.39 15.70 -5.66
CA ALA A 158 10.16 16.69 -6.43
C ALA A 158 10.30 16.37 -7.94
N HIS A 159 9.93 15.17 -8.35
CA HIS A 159 10.00 14.65 -9.72
C HIS A 159 8.59 14.42 -10.26
N GLU A 160 8.45 14.34 -11.59
CA GLU A 160 7.17 14.06 -12.26
C GLU A 160 6.60 12.69 -11.84
N ILE A 161 5.31 12.65 -11.54
CA ILE A 161 4.55 11.42 -11.34
C ILE A 161 3.44 11.32 -12.39
N PHE A 162 2.89 10.12 -12.59
CA PHE A 162 2.02 9.83 -13.74
C PHE A 162 0.78 10.74 -13.86
N VAL A 163 0.24 11.24 -12.73
CA VAL A 163 -0.94 12.15 -12.74
C VAL A 163 -0.63 13.53 -13.34
N ASP A 164 0.64 13.95 -13.38
CA ASP A 164 1.04 15.28 -13.88
C ASP A 164 0.67 15.47 -15.34
N ARG A 165 0.60 14.38 -16.10
CA ARG A 165 0.13 14.38 -17.51
C ARG A 165 -1.28 14.92 -17.69
N PHE A 166 -2.10 14.85 -16.64
CA PHE A 166 -3.48 15.31 -16.66
C PHE A 166 -3.64 16.67 -16.00
N LEU A 167 -2.94 16.88 -14.87
CA LEU A 167 -3.13 18.02 -14.00
C LEU A 167 -2.10 19.13 -14.22
N PHE A 168 -0.87 18.83 -14.63
CA PHE A 168 0.25 19.76 -14.72
C PHE A 168 1.03 19.51 -16.02
N CYS A 169 0.33 19.60 -17.15
CA CYS A 169 0.82 19.13 -18.46
C CYS A 169 2.07 19.87 -18.97
N ASP A 170 2.36 21.07 -18.48
CA ASP A 170 3.55 21.86 -18.80
C ASP A 170 4.68 21.71 -17.76
N GLY A 171 4.48 20.85 -16.76
CA GLY A 171 5.45 20.59 -15.69
C GLY A 171 5.47 21.66 -14.59
N ASP A 172 4.62 22.70 -14.67
CA ASP A 172 4.51 23.74 -13.66
C ASP A 172 3.44 23.37 -12.62
N PHE A 173 3.89 23.00 -11.41
CA PHE A 173 2.99 22.58 -10.33
C PHE A 173 2.12 23.70 -9.75
N ASP A 174 2.37 24.96 -10.12
CA ASP A 174 1.50 26.09 -9.76
C ASP A 174 0.41 26.35 -10.83
N ARG A 175 0.50 25.70 -12.00
CA ARG A 175 -0.42 25.90 -13.14
C ARG A 175 -1.24 24.64 -13.42
N VAL A 176 -2.20 24.39 -12.54
CA VAL A 176 -3.12 23.25 -12.71
C VAL A 176 -4.02 23.39 -13.94
N ASN A 177 -4.29 22.26 -14.60
CA ASN A 177 -5.24 22.15 -15.70
C ASN A 177 -6.68 22.36 -15.20
N VAL A 178 -7.15 23.60 -15.25
CA VAL A 178 -8.48 24.01 -14.79
C VAL A 178 -9.61 23.24 -15.47
N ARG A 179 -9.45 22.90 -16.75
CA ARG A 179 -10.46 22.09 -17.48
C ARG A 179 -10.54 20.68 -16.90
N MET A 180 -9.41 20.08 -16.55
CA MET A 180 -9.38 18.76 -15.93
C MET A 180 -10.04 18.78 -14.54
N LEU A 181 -9.75 19.80 -13.72
CA LEU A 181 -10.40 19.95 -12.41
C LEU A 181 -11.89 20.21 -12.51
N GLN A 182 -12.34 21.00 -13.50
CA GLN A 182 -13.76 21.21 -13.72
C GLN A 182 -14.45 19.89 -14.08
N ARG A 183 -13.86 19.09 -14.98
CA ARG A 183 -14.36 17.75 -15.29
C ARG A 183 -14.36 16.82 -14.08
N TRP A 184 -13.34 16.88 -13.22
CA TRP A 184 -13.32 16.08 -11.99
C TRP A 184 -14.53 16.40 -11.10
N ARG A 185 -14.92 17.66 -10.99
CA ARG A 185 -16.08 18.09 -10.19
C ARG A 185 -17.40 17.66 -10.82
N ASP A 186 -17.52 17.80 -12.14
CA ASP A 186 -18.77 17.52 -12.86
C ASP A 186 -18.99 16.01 -13.08
N GLU A 187 -17.90 15.25 -13.33
CA GLU A 187 -17.92 13.86 -13.78
C GLU A 187 -16.80 13.00 -13.13
N PRO A 188 -16.67 12.95 -11.78
CA PRO A 188 -15.53 12.33 -11.10
C PRO A 188 -15.31 10.87 -11.46
N ASP A 189 -16.40 10.08 -11.59
CA ASP A 189 -16.31 8.66 -11.94
C ASP A 189 -15.79 8.42 -13.36
N LEU A 190 -16.16 9.28 -14.32
CA LEU A 190 -15.69 9.18 -15.69
C LEU A 190 -14.21 9.54 -15.77
N VAL A 191 -13.82 10.65 -15.13
CA VAL A 191 -12.42 11.09 -15.04
C VAL A 191 -11.55 10.03 -14.36
N LYS A 192 -12.00 9.44 -13.24
CA LYS A 192 -11.30 8.34 -12.57
C LYS A 192 -11.08 7.16 -13.52
N LYS A 193 -12.11 6.74 -14.27
CA LYS A 193 -11.99 5.65 -15.25
C LYS A 193 -11.01 5.98 -16.38
N GLU A 194 -11.07 7.20 -16.94
CA GLU A 194 -10.14 7.65 -17.98
C GLU A 194 -8.68 7.58 -17.50
N MET A 195 -8.41 8.08 -16.29
CA MET A 195 -7.10 7.99 -15.64
C MET A 195 -6.64 6.53 -15.45
N MET A 196 -7.54 5.66 -14.97
CA MET A 196 -7.25 4.23 -14.82
C MET A 196 -6.94 3.55 -16.16
N TYR A 197 -7.67 3.88 -17.22
CA TYR A 197 -7.41 3.34 -18.57
C TYR A 197 -6.08 3.82 -19.14
N ALA A 198 -5.75 5.11 -18.96
CA ALA A 198 -4.46 5.65 -19.38
C ALA A 198 -3.29 4.98 -18.63
N ARG A 199 -3.44 4.75 -17.31
CA ARG A 199 -2.47 3.96 -16.51
C ARG A 199 -2.36 2.54 -17.06
N ALA A 200 -3.48 1.86 -17.29
CA ALA A 200 -3.50 0.49 -17.82
C ALA A 200 -2.86 0.36 -19.22
N ALA A 201 -2.98 1.40 -20.07
CA ALA A 201 -2.34 1.43 -21.37
C ALA A 201 -0.80 1.41 -21.26
N VAL A 202 -0.23 2.13 -20.29
CA VAL A 202 1.23 2.07 -20.01
C VAL A 202 1.64 0.67 -19.53
N LEU A 203 0.84 0.06 -18.66
CA LEU A 203 1.14 -1.25 -18.07
C LEU A 203 1.10 -2.39 -19.10
N THR A 204 0.20 -2.29 -20.08
CA THR A 204 -0.02 -3.33 -21.11
C THR A 204 0.74 -3.06 -22.41
N GLY A 205 1.17 -1.82 -22.67
CA GLY A 205 1.93 -1.46 -23.85
C GLY A 205 3.27 -2.20 -23.96
N PRO A 206 3.78 -2.51 -25.17
CA PRO A 206 4.97 -3.35 -25.34
C PRO A 206 6.27 -2.68 -24.90
N LYS A 207 6.41 -1.36 -25.09
CA LYS A 207 7.62 -0.58 -24.78
C LYS A 207 7.27 0.74 -24.11
N VAL A 208 8.09 1.14 -23.14
CA VAL A 208 8.05 2.45 -22.49
C VAL A 208 9.47 2.98 -22.50
N SER A 209 9.66 4.23 -22.91
CA SER A 209 11.00 4.86 -22.94
C SER A 209 11.57 4.98 -21.53
N SER A 210 12.88 4.78 -21.37
CA SER A 210 13.58 5.10 -20.12
C SER A 210 13.65 6.60 -19.83
N ASP A 211 13.47 7.44 -20.86
CA ASP A 211 13.47 8.89 -20.71
C ASP A 211 12.15 9.38 -20.09
N ASP A 212 11.08 8.61 -20.26
CA ASP A 212 9.81 8.81 -19.57
C ASP A 212 9.86 8.03 -18.24
N LEU A 213 10.53 8.60 -17.23
CA LEU A 213 10.73 7.93 -15.95
C LEU A 213 9.42 7.58 -15.25
N ALA A 214 8.40 8.44 -15.32
CA ALA A 214 7.10 8.21 -14.69
C ALA A 214 6.42 6.95 -15.27
N ALA A 215 6.33 6.84 -16.61
CA ALA A 215 5.75 5.65 -17.24
C ALA A 215 6.67 4.43 -17.10
N TYR A 216 7.99 4.62 -17.18
CA TYR A 216 8.97 3.55 -17.08
C TYR A 216 8.86 2.83 -15.73
N TRP A 217 8.83 3.61 -14.64
CA TRP A 217 8.73 3.07 -13.30
C TRP A 217 7.35 2.52 -12.98
N LEU A 218 6.28 3.16 -13.46
CA LEU A 218 4.92 2.61 -13.40
C LEU A 218 4.87 1.18 -13.99
N LYS A 219 5.49 0.95 -15.16
CA LYS A 219 5.55 -0.38 -15.76
C LYS A 219 6.45 -1.36 -14.99
N ARG A 220 7.56 -0.89 -14.41
CA ARG A 220 8.46 -1.71 -13.59
C ARG A 220 7.79 -2.16 -12.28
N PHE A 221 7.09 -1.27 -11.57
CA PHE A 221 6.34 -1.64 -10.36
C PHE A 221 5.25 -2.66 -10.65
N TYR A 222 4.57 -2.57 -11.81
CA TYR A 222 3.65 -3.62 -12.24
C TYR A 222 4.35 -4.98 -12.45
N SER A 223 5.58 -4.98 -12.98
CA SER A 223 6.35 -6.22 -13.12
C SER A 223 6.73 -6.83 -11.77
N GLN A 224 7.00 -6.00 -10.75
CA GLN A 224 7.22 -6.41 -9.36
C GLN A 224 5.95 -7.03 -8.76
N GLY A 225 4.76 -6.46 -9.04
CA GLY A 225 3.48 -7.06 -8.63
C GLY A 225 3.26 -8.50 -9.12
N ARG A 226 3.84 -8.86 -10.28
CA ARG A 226 3.83 -10.26 -10.76
C ARG A 226 4.72 -11.17 -9.91
N GLU A 227 5.90 -10.71 -9.51
CA GLU A 227 6.76 -11.47 -8.59
C GLU A 227 6.09 -11.62 -7.23
N TRP A 228 5.42 -10.57 -6.77
CA TRP A 228 4.65 -10.59 -5.53
C TRP A 228 3.51 -11.62 -5.54
N THR A 229 2.80 -11.71 -6.66
CA THR A 229 1.79 -12.76 -6.87
C THR A 229 2.43 -14.16 -6.78
N LYS A 230 3.62 -14.36 -7.36
CA LYS A 230 4.31 -15.66 -7.30
C LYS A 230 4.75 -16.03 -5.89
N ILE A 231 5.19 -15.05 -5.07
CA ILE A 231 5.54 -15.29 -3.67
C ILE A 231 4.31 -15.83 -2.91
N TRP A 232 3.17 -15.16 -3.02
CA TRP A 232 1.95 -15.56 -2.30
C TRP A 232 1.31 -16.87 -2.79
N THR A 233 1.45 -17.19 -4.09
CA THR A 233 0.77 -18.34 -4.71
C THR A 233 1.67 -19.56 -4.91
N ASN A 234 2.99 -19.37 -5.00
CA ASN A 234 4.03 -20.37 -5.28
C ASN A 234 3.51 -21.64 -6.01
N PRO A 235 2.85 -21.48 -7.18
CA PRO A 235 1.91 -22.49 -7.68
C PRO A 235 2.59 -23.79 -8.07
N LYS A 236 3.86 -23.69 -8.48
CA LYS A 236 4.70 -24.79 -8.93
C LYS A 236 5.72 -25.24 -7.88
N GLY A 237 5.76 -24.60 -6.70
CA GLY A 237 6.81 -24.86 -5.70
C GLY A 237 8.20 -24.44 -6.18
N GLU A 238 8.28 -23.38 -6.99
CA GLU A 238 9.54 -22.88 -7.57
C GLU A 238 10.43 -22.28 -6.48
N SER A 239 9.83 -21.64 -5.48
CA SER A 239 10.55 -21.27 -4.26
C SER A 239 10.55 -22.43 -3.27
N LYS A 240 11.75 -22.90 -2.91
CA LYS A 240 11.94 -23.95 -1.90
C LYS A 240 11.69 -23.47 -0.47
N GLN A 241 11.77 -22.16 -0.24
CA GLN A 241 11.54 -21.53 1.06
C GLN A 241 10.06 -21.32 1.35
N LEU A 242 9.21 -21.32 0.31
CA LEU A 242 7.78 -21.10 0.43
C LEU A 242 7.02 -22.42 0.22
N PRO A 243 5.89 -22.64 0.89
CA PRO A 243 5.09 -23.84 0.68
C PRO A 243 4.57 -23.88 -0.77
N ARG A 244 4.47 -25.08 -1.35
CA ARG A 244 3.85 -25.27 -2.68
C ARG A 244 2.38 -24.88 -2.61
N GLY A 245 1.93 -24.02 -3.52
CA GLY A 245 0.59 -23.41 -3.47
C GLY A 245 0.53 -22.14 -2.62
N GLY A 246 1.64 -21.74 -1.99
CA GLY A 246 1.77 -20.52 -1.21
C GLY A 246 0.89 -20.51 0.04
N ARG A 247 0.69 -19.33 0.63
CA ARG A 247 -0.12 -19.13 1.85
C ARG A 247 -1.33 -18.23 1.66
N PHE A 248 -1.64 -17.81 0.43
CA PHE A 248 -2.78 -16.92 0.20
C PHE A 248 -4.12 -17.51 0.66
N ALA A 249 -4.35 -18.80 0.43
CA ALA A 249 -5.59 -19.47 0.84
C ALA A 249 -5.79 -19.45 2.37
N LEU A 250 -4.68 -19.48 3.12
CA LEU A 250 -4.69 -19.36 4.57
C LEU A 250 -5.12 -17.95 5.01
N VAL A 251 -4.55 -16.91 4.38
CA VAL A 251 -4.94 -15.51 4.63
C VAL A 251 -6.40 -15.26 4.30
N GLU A 252 -6.87 -15.73 3.14
CA GLU A 252 -8.27 -15.59 2.74
C GLU A 252 -9.22 -16.24 3.74
N SER A 253 -8.92 -17.48 4.14
CA SER A 253 -9.74 -18.23 5.10
C SER A 253 -9.76 -17.55 6.47
N ALA A 254 -8.63 -17.00 6.91
CA ALA A 254 -8.54 -16.25 8.17
C ALA A 254 -9.34 -14.94 8.11
N MET A 255 -9.28 -14.19 7.01
CA MET A 255 -10.03 -12.94 6.85
C MET A 255 -11.53 -13.16 6.72
N VAL A 256 -11.97 -14.24 6.07
CA VAL A 256 -13.39 -14.66 6.06
C VAL A 256 -13.85 -14.98 7.48
N ARG A 257 -13.09 -15.79 8.22
CA ARG A 257 -13.38 -16.13 9.61
C ARG A 257 -13.42 -14.90 10.51
N PHE A 258 -12.44 -14.00 10.37
CA PHE A 258 -12.37 -12.77 11.16
C PHE A 258 -13.64 -11.91 10.98
N ARG A 259 -14.13 -11.76 9.75
CA ARG A 259 -15.40 -11.08 9.49
C ARG A 259 -16.58 -11.81 10.12
N GLU A 260 -16.70 -13.12 9.92
CA GLU A 260 -17.80 -13.92 10.49
C GLU A 260 -17.81 -13.84 12.03
N GLN A 261 -16.63 -13.85 12.66
CA GLN A 261 -16.51 -13.70 14.11
C GLN A 261 -16.87 -12.30 14.61
N CYS A 262 -16.64 -11.26 13.81
CA CYS A 262 -17.10 -9.91 14.18
C CYS A 262 -18.62 -9.86 14.37
N GLU A 263 -19.37 -10.65 13.59
CA GLU A 263 -20.83 -10.77 13.68
C GLU A 263 -21.26 -11.73 14.80
N ALA A 264 -20.56 -12.87 14.94
CA ALA A 264 -20.96 -13.94 15.87
C ALA A 264 -20.54 -13.70 17.32
N ALA A 265 -19.28 -13.31 17.55
CA ALA A 265 -18.66 -13.17 18.87
C ALA A 265 -18.43 -11.71 19.27
N GLY A 266 -18.60 -10.79 18.31
CA GLY A 266 -18.33 -9.38 18.50
C GLY A 266 -16.93 -8.97 18.05
N ARG A 267 -16.80 -7.68 17.76
CA ARG A 267 -15.64 -7.06 17.11
C ARG A 267 -14.32 -7.22 17.88
N GLU A 268 -14.35 -7.05 19.20
CA GLU A 268 -13.15 -7.11 20.04
C GLU A 268 -12.60 -8.54 20.13
N ALA A 269 -13.47 -9.50 20.46
CA ALA A 269 -13.09 -10.92 20.54
C ALA A 269 -12.56 -11.44 19.19
N ALA A 270 -13.19 -11.05 18.09
CA ALA A 270 -12.73 -11.39 16.75
C ALA A 270 -11.34 -10.81 16.44
N LEU A 271 -11.06 -9.58 16.84
CA LEU A 271 -9.74 -8.95 16.64
C LEU A 271 -8.66 -9.63 17.47
N ASP A 272 -8.97 -9.99 18.71
CA ASP A 272 -8.03 -10.71 19.58
C ASP A 272 -7.72 -12.12 19.07
N GLU A 273 -8.73 -12.86 18.60
CA GLU A 273 -8.53 -14.17 17.95
C GLU A 273 -7.66 -14.02 16.69
N HIS A 274 -7.95 -13.03 15.84
CA HIS A 274 -7.20 -12.78 14.60
C HIS A 274 -5.74 -12.42 14.88
N LEU A 275 -5.48 -11.57 15.87
CA LEU A 275 -4.13 -11.24 16.30
C LEU A 275 -3.40 -12.44 16.94
N GLY A 276 -4.13 -13.29 17.66
CA GLY A 276 -3.61 -14.56 18.17
C GLY A 276 -3.16 -15.49 17.04
N TRP A 277 -3.96 -15.62 15.98
CA TRP A 277 -3.58 -16.35 14.78
C TRP A 277 -2.35 -15.76 14.09
N LEU A 278 -2.30 -14.45 13.85
CA LEU A 278 -1.15 -13.79 13.22
C LEU A 278 0.15 -13.94 14.00
N ARG A 279 0.08 -14.12 15.33
CA ARG A 279 1.22 -14.33 16.22
C ARG A 279 1.54 -15.80 16.47
N SER A 280 0.73 -16.73 15.96
CA SER A 280 0.97 -18.16 16.13
C SER A 280 2.24 -18.60 15.41
N SER A 281 2.89 -19.64 15.94
CA SER A 281 4.08 -20.25 15.33
C SER A 281 3.85 -20.72 13.90
N ASP A 282 2.63 -21.12 13.57
CA ASP A 282 2.26 -21.58 12.22
C ASP A 282 2.32 -20.46 11.19
N VAL A 283 2.05 -19.22 11.61
CA VAL A 283 2.11 -18.03 10.76
C VAL A 283 3.49 -17.39 10.79
N THR A 284 4.11 -17.26 11.97
CA THR A 284 5.37 -16.52 12.12
C THR A 284 6.63 -17.37 11.93
N GLY A 285 6.50 -18.70 11.94
CA GLY A 285 7.65 -19.60 11.96
C GLY A 285 8.51 -19.46 13.23
N GLY A 286 7.93 -18.93 14.32
CA GLY A 286 8.64 -18.63 15.57
C GLY A 286 9.33 -17.27 15.60
N THR A 287 9.17 -16.43 14.57
CA THR A 287 9.67 -15.05 14.54
C THR A 287 8.63 -14.05 15.05
N GLU A 288 8.97 -12.76 15.10
CA GLU A 288 7.99 -11.68 15.34
C GLU A 288 7.23 -11.27 14.07
N VAL A 289 7.62 -11.78 12.91
CA VAL A 289 7.09 -11.36 11.60
C VAL A 289 6.08 -12.40 11.10
N PRO A 290 4.80 -12.04 10.94
CA PRO A 290 3.84 -12.90 10.25
C PRO A 290 4.36 -13.22 8.85
N PHE A 291 4.25 -14.47 8.40
CA PHE A 291 4.68 -14.87 7.06
C PHE A 291 6.14 -14.46 6.75
N PHE A 292 7.05 -14.74 7.69
CA PHE A 292 8.46 -14.29 7.61
C PHE A 292 9.14 -14.60 6.27
N ASP A 293 8.99 -15.82 5.75
CA ASP A 293 9.63 -16.22 4.48
C ASP A 293 9.07 -15.42 3.29
N GLU A 294 7.75 -15.19 3.26
CA GLU A 294 7.13 -14.31 2.28
C GLU A 294 7.62 -12.86 2.43
N ALA A 295 7.59 -12.30 3.65
CA ALA A 295 8.04 -10.94 3.95
C ALA A 295 9.50 -10.71 3.51
N ARG A 296 10.38 -11.69 3.79
CA ARG A 296 11.77 -11.69 3.34
C ARG A 296 11.87 -11.66 1.81
N ALA A 297 11.16 -12.56 1.12
CA ALA A 297 11.15 -12.62 -0.33
C ALA A 297 10.62 -11.33 -0.97
N PHE A 298 9.59 -10.71 -0.37
CA PHE A 298 9.10 -9.39 -0.76
C PHE A 298 10.19 -8.34 -0.63
N CYS A 299 10.87 -8.31 0.51
CA CYS A 299 11.87 -7.30 0.84
C CYS A 299 13.10 -7.38 -0.07
N GLU A 300 13.61 -8.57 -0.35
CA GLU A 300 14.72 -8.75 -1.29
C GLU A 300 14.34 -8.29 -2.72
N SER A 301 13.13 -8.60 -3.18
CA SER A 301 12.63 -8.15 -4.48
C SER A 301 12.46 -6.63 -4.54
N TYR A 302 11.90 -6.04 -3.47
CA TYR A 302 11.66 -4.61 -3.33
C TYR A 302 12.94 -3.80 -3.29
N LEU A 303 13.92 -4.20 -2.49
CA LEU A 303 15.19 -3.48 -2.36
C LEU A 303 15.94 -3.39 -3.69
N ARG A 304 15.94 -4.47 -4.50
CA ARG A 304 16.53 -4.45 -5.85
C ARG A 304 15.85 -3.45 -6.79
N HIS A 305 14.53 -3.26 -6.69
CA HIS A 305 13.81 -2.26 -7.48
C HIS A 305 14.04 -0.85 -6.94
N LYS A 306 14.02 -0.68 -5.62
CA LYS A 306 14.25 0.58 -4.92
C LYS A 306 15.62 1.17 -5.28
N LEU A 307 16.68 0.36 -5.25
CA LEU A 307 18.04 0.75 -5.66
C LEU A 307 18.08 1.33 -7.07
N ARG A 308 17.51 0.59 -8.04
CA ARG A 308 17.44 1.01 -9.45
C ARG A 308 16.60 2.26 -9.65
N TYR A 309 15.53 2.42 -8.88
CA TYR A 309 14.68 3.61 -8.92
C TYR A 309 15.42 4.83 -8.41
N PHE A 310 16.11 4.70 -7.27
CA PHE A 310 16.91 5.78 -6.71
C PHE A 310 18.06 6.17 -7.65
N GLU A 311 18.71 5.20 -8.28
CA GLU A 311 19.71 5.45 -9.32
C GLU A 311 19.13 6.23 -10.50
N SER A 312 17.96 5.83 -11.00
CA SER A 312 17.28 6.52 -12.11
C SER A 312 16.96 7.98 -11.77
N LEU A 313 16.52 8.25 -10.54
CA LEU A 313 16.26 9.61 -10.07
C LEU A 313 17.56 10.42 -9.91
N ARG A 314 18.61 9.83 -9.35
CA ARG A 314 19.92 10.50 -9.23
C ARG A 314 20.47 10.92 -10.58
N ASN A 315 20.31 10.10 -11.62
CA ASN A 315 20.77 10.40 -12.97
C ASN A 315 20.12 11.64 -13.60
N ILE A 316 18.94 12.06 -13.11
CA ILE A 316 18.26 13.29 -13.53
C ILE A 316 18.34 14.41 -12.49
N GLY A 317 19.23 14.29 -11.50
CA GLY A 317 19.41 15.28 -10.43
C GLY A 317 18.21 15.38 -9.48
N LYS A 318 17.42 14.31 -9.35
CA LYS A 318 16.27 14.24 -8.44
C LYS A 318 16.52 13.23 -7.32
N GLN A 319 15.77 13.40 -6.23
CA GLN A 319 15.71 12.48 -5.11
C GLN A 319 14.24 12.18 -4.80
N THR A 320 14.01 11.19 -3.93
CA THR A 320 12.69 10.86 -3.42
C THR A 320 12.77 10.60 -1.92
N GLU A 321 11.61 10.63 -1.27
CA GLU A 321 11.50 10.46 0.17
C GLU A 321 12.00 9.09 0.62
N THR A 322 12.69 9.07 1.76
CA THR A 322 13.24 7.84 2.33
C THR A 322 12.48 7.47 3.58
N HIS A 323 12.00 6.23 3.65
CA HIS A 323 11.47 5.66 4.89
C HIS A 323 12.60 5.56 5.92
N TYR A 324 12.38 6.05 7.14
CA TYR A 324 13.36 5.95 8.21
C TYR A 324 13.44 4.52 8.72
N THR A 325 14.52 3.82 8.36
CA THR A 325 14.80 2.44 8.82
C THR A 325 15.56 2.38 10.14
N ALA A 326 15.95 3.54 10.68
CA ALA A 326 16.67 3.65 11.95
C ALA A 326 15.78 4.24 13.04
N ALA A 327 15.76 3.52 14.16
CA ALA A 327 15.20 3.93 15.43
C ALA A 327 15.59 5.39 15.80
N LYS A 328 14.64 6.32 15.69
CA LYS A 328 14.52 7.40 16.69
C LYS A 328 13.97 6.81 17.98
N ALA A 329 14.69 5.84 18.56
CA ALA A 329 14.55 5.51 19.97
C ALA A 329 15.10 6.71 20.76
N GLY A 330 14.28 7.74 20.95
CA GLY A 330 14.72 8.96 21.64
C GLY A 330 13.78 10.16 21.57
N SER A 331 12.62 10.05 20.92
CA SER A 331 11.58 11.08 21.05
C SER A 331 10.37 10.44 21.70
N SER A 332 10.34 10.48 23.02
CA SER A 332 9.17 10.17 23.84
C SER A 332 7.97 10.96 23.31
N ILE A 333 6.87 10.26 23.06
CA ILE A 333 5.52 10.83 23.16
C ILE A 333 5.16 10.90 24.65
#